data_AF-E0P239-F1
#
_entry.id   AF-E0P239-F1
#
_cell.length_a   1.000
_cell.length_b   1.000
_cell.length_c   1.000
_cell.angle_alpha   90.00
_cell.angle_beta   90.00
_cell.angle_gamma   90.00
#
_symmetry.space_group_name_H-M   'P 1'
#
loop_
_entity.id
_entity.type
_entity.pdbx_description
1 polymer ?
#
loop_
_entity_poly.entity_id
_entity_poly.type
_entity_poly.pdbx_seq_one_letter_code
_entity_poly.pdbx_strand_id
1 'polypeptide(L)'
;MLGGIMNKKKLMRSGVALALSISMAGGITLSTPAVAEASTGNIIGAIVGGIAASAEMNKEIKYYNTTEEGRQALNNQLREKYGVNDDYALNNQLDRIFTNLTAAIGSQDATIYDRPYLYFINNENSFNAFCTLGHNMSVNTGLYNYLNNEDEIAVVLAHEMGHGQKDHPARGMKRSLGPAILASATGTVLGAIAANIWSGQGLTKPMEWEADNLAFDYISHSPYNPGATAAVWQRVIDMDGNNSANVVSIMSGAADHPSNASRRDNYAKKLTEMSGGKVTVNNGTVYINKKEFVTPAPANGMTSAERAYFVMGNLAAAYKNGHAAADAYADGSTVMLGAQPIITAVEGDRSAADMADQLNKIK
;
A
#
# COMPACT_ATOMS: atom_id res chain seq x y z
N MET A 1 -41.59 46.83 60.62
CA MET A 1 -42.53 46.13 59.71
C MET A 1 -42.14 46.53 58.28
N LEU A 2 -41.90 45.67 57.29
CA LEU A 2 -41.64 44.21 57.24
C LEU A 2 -40.33 44.04 56.38
N GLY A 3 -39.49 42.99 56.47
CA GLY A 3 -39.71 41.60 56.02
C GLY A 3 -39.67 41.47 54.47
N GLY A 4 -38.80 40.70 53.80
CA GLY A 4 -37.57 39.97 54.22
C GLY A 4 -37.25 38.73 53.34
N ILE A 5 -35.96 38.50 53.01
CA ILE A 5 -35.36 37.22 52.48
C ILE A 5 -35.75 36.86 51.01
N MET A 6 -34.89 36.42 50.06
CA MET A 6 -33.42 36.17 49.98
C MET A 6 -32.87 36.58 48.56
N ASN A 7 -31.85 36.03 47.84
CA ASN A 7 -31.05 34.78 47.89
C ASN A 7 -29.57 34.98 47.44
N LYS A 8 -28.98 34.12 46.58
CA LYS A 8 -27.52 33.94 46.38
C LYS A 8 -27.08 33.61 44.93
N LYS A 9 -25.95 34.20 44.49
CA LYS A 9 -24.67 33.59 43.96
C LYS A 9 -23.88 34.66 43.16
N LYS A 10 -22.72 35.17 43.60
CA LYS A 10 -21.31 34.66 43.51
C LYS A 10 -20.77 34.51 42.06
N LEU A 11 -19.84 35.37 41.58
CA LEU A 11 -18.33 35.32 41.64
C LEU A 11 -17.70 34.52 40.46
N MET A 12 -16.55 34.85 39.81
CA MET A 12 -15.62 36.01 39.89
C MET A 12 -14.68 36.12 38.64
N ARG A 13 -14.19 37.35 38.37
CA ARG A 13 -13.00 37.86 37.60
C ARG A 13 -11.98 36.87 36.97
N SER A 14 -11.61 37.04 35.68
CA SER A 14 -10.41 37.75 35.11
C SER A 14 -9.10 36.92 35.12
N GLY A 15 -8.11 37.08 34.24
CA GLY A 15 -7.85 38.04 33.15
C GLY A 15 -6.34 38.35 33.11
N VAL A 16 -5.61 37.96 32.06
CA VAL A 16 -4.14 37.80 32.09
C VAL A 16 -3.42 38.47 30.91
N ALA A 17 -2.42 39.29 31.20
CA ALA A 17 -1.30 39.61 30.29
C ALA A 17 -0.14 40.31 31.03
N LEU A 18 1.04 39.70 31.08
CA LEU A 18 2.34 40.39 30.99
C LEU A 18 3.45 39.36 30.70
N ALA A 19 4.53 39.80 30.05
CA ALA A 19 5.74 38.99 29.81
C ALA A 19 6.95 39.65 30.47
N LEU A 20 7.93 38.84 30.91
CA LEU A 20 9.28 39.29 31.24
C LEU A 20 10.24 38.08 31.26
N SER A 21 11.49 38.31 30.84
CA SER A 21 12.56 37.32 30.77
C SER A 21 13.66 37.62 31.80
N ILE A 22 14.10 36.60 32.54
CA ILE A 22 15.32 36.63 33.35
C ILE A 22 16.03 35.29 33.18
N SER A 23 17.36 35.32 33.11
CA SER A 23 18.25 34.16 33.06
C SER A 23 19.13 34.11 34.32
N MET A 24 19.41 32.89 34.82
CA MET A 24 20.72 32.41 35.30
C MET A 24 20.61 31.21 36.26
N ALA A 25 21.57 30.30 36.11
CA ALA A 25 22.15 29.37 37.11
C ALA A 25 21.26 28.83 38.26
N GLY A 26 20.87 27.56 38.14
CA GLY A 26 20.41 26.73 39.25
C GLY A 26 20.54 25.24 38.92
N GLY A 27 21.50 24.54 39.54
CA GLY A 27 21.72 23.12 39.30
C GLY A 27 20.70 22.25 40.04
N ILE A 28 19.77 21.64 39.32
CA ILE A 28 18.82 20.64 39.87
C ILE A 28 19.20 19.27 39.31
N THR A 29 19.70 18.40 40.18
CA THR A 29 19.90 16.97 39.85
C THR A 29 18.54 16.30 39.77
N LEU A 30 17.99 16.16 38.56
CA LEU A 30 16.84 15.30 38.32
C LEU A 30 17.24 13.84 38.58
N SER A 31 16.76 13.30 39.70
CA SER A 31 16.92 11.88 40.04
C SER A 31 16.24 11.02 38.98
N THR A 32 17.00 10.18 38.29
CA THR A 32 16.46 9.15 37.42
C THR A 32 15.56 8.22 38.23
N PRO A 33 14.33 7.90 37.77
CA PRO A 33 13.55 6.81 38.34
C PRO A 33 14.35 5.51 38.29
N ALA A 34 14.14 4.63 39.28
CA ALA A 34 14.80 3.33 39.28
C ALA A 34 14.40 2.54 38.02
N VAL A 35 15.38 1.94 37.35
CA VAL A 35 15.15 0.98 36.26
C VAL A 35 14.50 -0.25 36.88
N ALA A 36 13.24 -0.52 36.52
CA ALA A 36 12.62 -1.81 36.81
C ALA A 36 13.29 -2.86 35.93
N GLU A 37 13.85 -3.92 36.54
CA GLU A 37 14.39 -5.05 35.78
C GLU A 37 13.26 -5.74 35.03
N ALA A 38 13.30 -5.68 33.70
CA ALA A 38 12.34 -6.35 32.85
C ALA A 38 12.56 -7.86 32.92
N SER A 39 11.58 -8.59 33.47
CA SER A 39 11.55 -10.05 33.42
C SER A 39 11.67 -10.52 31.96
N THR A 40 12.49 -11.55 31.72
CA THR A 40 12.89 -12.05 30.39
C THR A 40 11.77 -12.69 29.56
N GLY A 41 10.50 -12.52 29.94
CA GLY A 41 9.33 -12.92 29.17
C GLY A 41 8.76 -11.84 28.23
N ASN A 42 9.09 -10.55 28.42
CA ASN A 42 8.59 -9.46 27.57
C ASN A 42 9.75 -8.55 27.11
N ILE A 43 10.11 -8.62 25.82
CA ILE A 43 11.22 -7.84 25.22
C ILE A 43 10.75 -6.41 24.91
N ILE A 44 10.59 -5.61 25.97
CA ILE A 44 10.21 -4.20 25.87
C ILE A 44 11.12 -3.36 26.79
N GLY A 45 12.21 -2.86 26.23
CA GLY A 45 13.06 -1.87 26.89
C GLY A 45 12.39 -0.50 26.94
N ALA A 46 12.35 0.14 28.11
CA ALA A 46 11.80 1.48 28.28
C ALA A 46 12.76 2.55 27.74
N ILE A 47 12.32 3.31 26.73
CA ILE A 47 13.16 4.31 26.07
C ILE A 47 13.21 5.61 26.89
N VAL A 48 14.36 5.89 27.52
CA VAL A 48 14.61 7.14 28.28
C VAL A 48 15.03 8.27 27.34
N GLY A 49 14.31 9.40 27.40
CA GLY A 49 14.42 10.49 26.43
C GLY A 49 15.81 11.15 26.32
N GLY A 50 16.30 11.33 25.09
CA GLY A 50 17.54 12.04 24.77
C GLY A 50 18.19 11.52 23.49
N ILE A 51 19.47 11.83 23.27
CA ILE A 51 20.25 11.23 22.16
C ILE A 51 20.34 9.70 22.34
N ALA A 52 20.42 9.21 23.59
CA ALA A 52 20.39 7.80 23.93
C ALA A 52 19.12 7.08 23.42
N ALA A 53 17.95 7.74 23.47
CA ALA A 53 16.71 7.19 22.92
C ALA A 53 16.82 6.90 21.41
N SER A 54 17.43 7.82 20.65
CA SER A 54 17.62 7.65 19.21
C SER A 54 18.61 6.52 18.91
N ALA A 55 19.69 6.38 19.70
CA ALA A 55 20.66 5.30 19.55
C ALA A 55 20.02 3.92 19.82
N GLU A 56 19.30 3.77 20.93
CA GLU A 56 18.66 2.51 21.31
C GLU A 56 17.52 2.15 20.35
N MET A 57 16.69 3.12 19.95
CA MET A 57 15.64 2.90 18.97
C MET A 57 16.18 2.56 17.57
N ASN A 58 17.35 3.08 17.17
CA ASN A 58 18.04 2.63 15.95
C ASN A 58 18.56 1.19 16.05
N LYS A 59 19.03 0.76 17.23
CA LYS A 59 19.45 -0.62 17.50
C LYS A 59 18.26 -1.58 17.45
N GLU A 60 17.14 -1.23 18.08
CA GLU A 60 15.90 -2.01 18.03
C GLU A 60 15.34 -2.10 16.61
N ILE A 61 15.27 -0.99 15.86
CA ILE A 61 14.85 -1.02 14.44
C ILE A 61 15.78 -1.93 13.63
N LYS A 62 17.08 -1.96 13.93
CA LYS A 62 18.01 -2.91 13.28
C LYS A 62 17.67 -4.35 13.67
N TYR A 63 17.43 -4.65 14.94
CA TYR A 63 17.03 -5.99 15.40
C TYR A 63 15.77 -6.49 14.69
N TYR A 64 14.66 -5.73 14.77
CA TYR A 64 13.39 -6.10 14.12
C TYR A 64 13.46 -6.16 12.58
N ASN A 65 14.40 -5.44 11.95
CA ASN A 65 14.53 -5.43 10.48
C ASN A 65 15.57 -6.43 9.92
N THR A 66 16.61 -6.80 10.69
CA THR A 66 17.77 -7.54 10.15
C THR A 66 18.13 -8.83 10.90
N THR A 67 17.32 -9.32 11.84
CA THR A 67 17.50 -10.67 12.41
C THR A 67 16.23 -11.50 12.32
N GLU A 68 16.37 -12.83 12.30
CA GLU A 68 15.26 -13.77 12.25
C GLU A 68 14.42 -13.68 13.53
N GLU A 69 15.07 -13.62 14.68
CA GLU A 69 14.43 -13.55 15.99
C GLU A 69 13.62 -12.26 16.13
N GLY A 70 14.17 -11.13 15.68
CA GLY A 70 13.49 -9.84 15.70
C GLY A 70 12.26 -9.83 14.80
N ARG A 71 12.40 -10.20 13.52
CA ARG A 71 11.27 -10.16 12.59
C ARG A 71 10.17 -11.16 12.97
N GLN A 72 10.50 -12.33 13.51
CA GLN A 72 9.52 -13.30 14.05
C GLN A 72 8.84 -12.80 15.34
N ALA A 73 9.57 -12.15 16.24
CA ALA A 73 8.98 -11.53 17.43
C ALA A 73 7.97 -10.43 17.05
N LEU A 74 8.28 -9.61 16.04
CA LEU A 74 7.35 -8.62 15.51
C LEU A 74 6.14 -9.27 14.81
N ASN A 75 6.33 -10.34 14.02
CA ASN A 75 5.23 -11.10 13.41
C ASN A 75 4.21 -11.54 14.47
N ASN A 76 4.69 -12.14 15.55
CA ASN A 76 3.84 -12.60 16.65
C ASN A 76 3.09 -11.45 17.34
N GLN A 77 3.75 -10.31 17.59
CA GLN A 77 3.11 -9.11 18.14
C GLN A 77 2.03 -8.52 17.21
N LEU A 78 2.24 -8.56 15.89
CA LEU A 78 1.23 -8.12 14.91
C LEU A 78 0.03 -9.07 14.89
N ARG A 79 0.27 -10.40 14.89
CA ARG A 79 -0.76 -11.44 14.92
C ARG A 79 -1.58 -11.42 16.22
N GLU A 80 -0.95 -11.14 17.36
CA GLU A 80 -1.65 -10.94 18.64
C GLU A 80 -2.50 -9.66 18.62
N LYS A 81 -1.94 -8.54 18.13
CA LYS A 81 -2.61 -7.23 18.14
C LYS A 81 -3.81 -7.14 17.20
N TYR A 82 -3.67 -7.61 15.96
CA TYR A 82 -4.69 -7.46 14.90
C TYR A 82 -5.53 -8.74 14.70
N GLY A 83 -5.22 -9.79 15.46
CA GLY A 83 -5.76 -11.13 15.23
C GLY A 83 -5.27 -11.75 13.92
N VAL A 84 -5.66 -13.01 13.71
CA VAL A 84 -5.43 -13.74 12.45
C VAL A 84 -6.79 -14.19 11.92
N ASN A 85 -6.96 -14.12 10.59
CA ASN A 85 -8.06 -14.72 9.87
C ASN A 85 -7.56 -16.02 9.21
N ASP A 86 -8.05 -17.16 9.67
CA ASP A 86 -7.65 -18.49 9.20
C ASP A 86 -8.56 -19.02 8.04
N ASP A 87 -9.27 -18.15 7.32
CA ASP A 87 -10.08 -18.57 6.16
C ASP A 87 -9.20 -19.23 5.08
N TYR A 88 -9.54 -20.48 4.75
CA TYR A 88 -8.74 -21.29 3.84
C TYR A 88 -8.72 -20.77 2.40
N ALA A 89 -9.82 -20.16 1.91
CA ALA A 89 -9.89 -19.67 0.54
C ALA A 89 -9.07 -18.39 0.38
N LEU A 90 -9.17 -17.46 1.33
CA LEU A 90 -8.40 -16.22 1.34
C LEU A 90 -6.90 -16.46 1.57
N ASN A 91 -6.53 -17.34 2.52
CA ASN A 91 -5.10 -17.64 2.75
C ASN A 91 -4.47 -18.39 1.56
N ASN A 92 -5.16 -19.37 0.96
CA ASN A 92 -4.69 -20.02 -0.28
C ASN A 92 -4.58 -19.04 -1.47
N GLN A 93 -5.42 -18.00 -1.53
CA GLN A 93 -5.21 -16.90 -2.48
C GLN A 93 -3.95 -16.09 -2.15
N LEU A 94 -3.75 -15.74 -0.89
CA LEU A 94 -2.58 -14.99 -0.43
C LEU A 94 -1.27 -15.76 -0.70
N ASP A 95 -1.24 -17.06 -0.45
CA ASP A 95 -0.10 -17.96 -0.71
C ASP A 95 0.27 -17.97 -2.20
N ARG A 96 -0.72 -18.03 -3.11
CA ARG A 96 -0.47 -17.94 -4.58
C ARG A 96 0.14 -16.59 -4.95
N ILE A 97 -0.41 -15.50 -4.43
CA ILE A 97 0.09 -14.15 -4.74
C ILE A 97 1.51 -13.99 -4.23
N PHE A 98 1.81 -14.34 -2.97
CA PHE A 98 3.17 -14.28 -2.44
C PHE A 98 4.14 -15.21 -3.17
N THR A 99 3.71 -16.40 -3.60
CA THR A 99 4.53 -17.31 -4.43
C THR A 99 4.88 -16.66 -5.78
N ASN A 100 3.88 -16.15 -6.49
CA ASN A 100 4.04 -15.53 -7.81
C ASN A 100 4.87 -14.26 -7.75
N LEU A 101 4.62 -13.38 -6.77
CA LEU A 101 5.39 -12.16 -6.57
C LEU A 101 6.82 -12.45 -6.09
N THR A 102 7.04 -13.44 -5.22
CA THR A 102 8.39 -13.82 -4.79
C THR A 102 9.23 -14.33 -5.96
N ALA A 103 8.65 -15.13 -6.85
CA ALA A 103 9.32 -15.58 -8.08
C ALA A 103 9.62 -14.41 -9.03
N ALA A 104 8.67 -13.48 -9.22
CA ALA A 104 8.84 -12.31 -10.08
C ALA A 104 9.93 -11.36 -9.54
N ILE A 105 9.90 -11.04 -8.24
CA ILE A 105 10.92 -10.22 -7.55
C ILE A 105 12.28 -10.93 -7.64
N GLY A 106 12.33 -12.23 -7.33
CA GLY A 106 13.56 -13.02 -7.36
C GLY A 106 14.20 -13.15 -8.75
N SER A 107 13.47 -12.85 -9.83
CA SER A 107 14.03 -12.75 -11.19
C SER A 107 14.80 -11.44 -11.46
N GLN A 108 14.66 -10.44 -10.58
CA GLN A 108 15.28 -9.11 -10.67
C GLN A 108 16.19 -8.80 -9.47
N ASP A 109 15.81 -9.26 -8.29
CA ASP A 109 16.45 -9.00 -7.00
C ASP A 109 16.38 -10.27 -6.13
N ALA A 110 17.47 -11.05 -6.17
CA ALA A 110 17.56 -12.33 -5.46
C ALA A 110 17.54 -12.19 -3.92
N THR A 111 17.70 -10.98 -3.36
CA THR A 111 17.76 -10.77 -1.90
C THR A 111 16.44 -11.10 -1.18
N ILE A 112 15.33 -11.22 -1.91
CA ILE A 112 14.07 -11.72 -1.36
C ILE A 112 14.20 -13.15 -0.79
N TYR A 113 15.12 -13.96 -1.32
CA TYR A 113 15.38 -15.31 -0.81
C TYR A 113 16.22 -15.32 0.48
N ASP A 114 17.01 -14.26 0.75
CA ASP A 114 17.76 -14.10 1.99
C ASP A 114 16.84 -13.73 3.18
N ARG A 115 15.71 -13.05 2.89
CA ARG A 115 14.70 -12.63 3.87
C ARG A 115 13.28 -12.84 3.32
N PRO A 116 12.78 -14.09 3.22
CA PRO A 116 11.43 -14.35 2.71
C PRO A 116 10.35 -13.69 3.57
N TYR A 117 9.27 -13.22 2.96
CA TYR A 117 8.21 -12.48 3.65
C TYR A 117 7.48 -13.36 4.68
N LEU A 118 7.21 -12.79 5.85
CA LEU A 118 6.25 -13.32 6.82
C LEU A 118 4.93 -12.59 6.59
N TYR A 119 3.87 -13.31 6.23
CA TYR A 119 2.58 -12.71 5.91
C TYR A 119 1.42 -13.44 6.62
N PHE A 120 0.33 -12.71 6.85
CA PHE A 120 -0.93 -13.25 7.35
C PHE A 120 -2.09 -12.31 7.00
N ILE A 121 -3.30 -12.86 6.98
CA ILE A 121 -4.54 -12.07 6.94
C ILE A 121 -4.95 -11.75 8.38
N ASN A 122 -5.28 -10.49 8.65
CA ASN A 122 -5.72 -9.99 9.96
C ASN A 122 -7.23 -9.66 9.96
N ASN A 123 -7.80 -9.45 11.14
CA ASN A 123 -9.25 -9.30 11.32
C ASN A 123 -9.79 -7.86 11.16
N GLU A 124 -8.96 -6.90 10.72
CA GLU A 124 -9.39 -5.54 10.42
C GLU A 124 -10.28 -5.49 9.17
N ASN A 125 -11.36 -4.70 9.25
CA ASN A 125 -12.37 -4.59 8.18
C ASN A 125 -12.12 -3.39 7.23
N SER A 126 -11.06 -2.61 7.46
CA SER A 126 -10.66 -1.50 6.60
C SER A 126 -9.81 -1.96 5.42
N PHE A 127 -9.84 -1.20 4.33
CA PHE A 127 -9.12 -1.50 3.09
C PHE A 127 -7.60 -1.28 3.22
N ASN A 128 -6.83 -2.30 3.63
CA ASN A 128 -5.37 -2.19 3.75
C ASN A 128 -4.59 -3.48 3.45
N ALA A 129 -3.33 -3.29 3.05
CA ALA A 129 -2.23 -4.19 3.37
C ALA A 129 -1.00 -3.33 3.71
N PHE A 130 -0.15 -3.75 4.65
CA PHE A 130 1.06 -2.99 5.00
C PHE A 130 2.29 -3.87 5.18
N CYS A 131 3.44 -3.42 4.66
CA CYS A 131 4.75 -3.93 5.01
C CYS A 131 5.34 -3.17 6.21
N THR A 132 5.98 -3.89 7.13
CA THR A 132 6.79 -3.31 8.21
C THR A 132 8.16 -4.00 8.31
N LEU A 133 8.89 -3.76 9.40
CA LEU A 133 10.28 -4.17 9.58
C LEU A 133 10.47 -5.69 9.34
N GLY A 134 11.54 -6.05 8.63
CA GLY A 134 11.97 -7.44 8.45
C GLY A 134 11.13 -8.27 7.47
N HIS A 135 10.44 -7.60 6.54
CA HIS A 135 9.50 -8.22 5.59
C HIS A 135 8.29 -8.87 6.29
N ASN A 136 7.81 -8.24 7.37
CA ASN A 136 6.53 -8.54 7.99
C ASN A 136 5.41 -7.84 7.21
N MET A 137 4.49 -8.63 6.67
CA MET A 137 3.33 -8.21 5.91
C MET A 137 2.05 -8.55 6.65
N SER A 138 1.11 -7.61 6.66
CA SER A 138 -0.21 -7.79 7.27
C SER A 138 -1.27 -7.33 6.29
N VAL A 139 -2.21 -8.21 5.96
CA VAL A 139 -3.28 -7.95 4.98
C VAL A 139 -4.61 -7.91 5.71
N ASN A 140 -5.36 -6.81 5.60
CA ASN A 140 -6.66 -6.71 6.25
C ASN A 140 -7.68 -7.61 5.54
N THR A 141 -8.56 -8.27 6.29
CA THR A 141 -9.74 -8.93 5.73
C THR A 141 -10.57 -7.95 4.89
N GLY A 142 -10.61 -6.67 5.30
CA GLY A 142 -11.21 -5.58 4.53
C GLY A 142 -10.68 -5.36 3.11
N LEU A 143 -9.46 -5.80 2.76
CA LEU A 143 -8.93 -5.67 1.40
C LEU A 143 -9.79 -6.44 0.38
N TYR A 144 -10.15 -7.68 0.72
CA TYR A 144 -10.91 -8.59 -0.13
C TYR A 144 -12.38 -8.17 -0.32
N ASN A 145 -12.91 -7.29 0.53
CA ASN A 145 -14.26 -6.73 0.38
C ASN A 145 -14.35 -5.65 -0.72
N TYR A 146 -13.21 -5.11 -1.16
CA TYR A 146 -13.11 -4.06 -2.19
C TYR A 146 -12.47 -4.59 -3.49
N LEU A 147 -11.53 -5.56 -3.38
CA LEU A 147 -10.85 -6.17 -4.51
C LEU A 147 -11.34 -7.60 -4.77
N ASN A 148 -12.19 -7.75 -5.77
CA ASN A 148 -12.74 -9.04 -6.22
C ASN A 148 -11.89 -9.73 -7.31
N ASN A 149 -10.76 -9.14 -7.70
CA ASN A 149 -9.86 -9.67 -8.74
C ASN A 149 -8.44 -9.88 -8.16
N GLU A 150 -7.90 -11.10 -8.33
CA GLU A 150 -6.60 -11.50 -7.78
C GLU A 150 -5.45 -10.62 -8.28
N ASP A 151 -5.52 -10.18 -9.54
CA ASP A 151 -4.49 -9.33 -10.16
C ASP A 151 -4.39 -7.96 -9.47
N GLU A 152 -5.50 -7.39 -8.98
CA GLU A 152 -5.49 -6.12 -8.26
C GLU A 152 -4.95 -6.27 -6.84
N ILE A 153 -5.31 -7.36 -6.17
CA ILE A 153 -4.75 -7.71 -4.86
C ILE A 153 -3.24 -7.90 -5.01
N ALA A 154 -2.79 -8.56 -6.08
CA ALA A 154 -1.37 -8.71 -6.39
C ALA A 154 -0.67 -7.37 -6.60
N VAL A 155 -1.30 -6.38 -7.24
CA VAL A 155 -0.71 -5.02 -7.37
C VAL A 155 -0.51 -4.37 -6.01
N VAL A 156 -1.52 -4.44 -5.12
CA VAL A 156 -1.41 -3.89 -3.76
C VAL A 156 -0.26 -4.56 -3.01
N LEU A 157 -0.18 -5.88 -3.04
CA LEU A 157 0.88 -6.62 -2.35
C LEU A 157 2.26 -6.41 -3.00
N ALA A 158 2.33 -6.22 -4.33
CA ALA A 158 3.57 -5.87 -5.02
C ALA A 158 4.08 -4.46 -4.66
N HIS A 159 3.19 -3.51 -4.37
CA HIS A 159 3.54 -2.19 -3.85
C HIS A 159 4.16 -2.29 -2.45
N GLU A 160 3.51 -3.03 -1.54
CA GLU A 160 4.02 -3.25 -0.18
C GLU A 160 5.34 -4.03 -0.16
N MET A 161 5.49 -5.04 -1.02
CA MET A 161 6.78 -5.73 -1.23
C MET A 161 7.83 -4.79 -1.84
N GLY A 162 7.43 -3.83 -2.68
CA GLY A 162 8.31 -2.75 -3.15
C GLY A 162 8.82 -1.86 -2.01
N HIS A 163 7.98 -1.55 -1.02
CA HIS A 163 8.39 -0.87 0.21
C HIS A 163 9.33 -1.74 1.07
N GLY A 164 9.05 -3.03 1.23
CA GLY A 164 9.88 -3.97 1.97
C GLY A 164 11.28 -4.15 1.37
N GLN A 165 11.37 -4.46 0.07
CA GLN A 165 12.64 -4.64 -0.65
C GLN A 165 13.55 -3.40 -0.66
N LYS A 166 13.03 -2.21 -0.33
CA LYS A 166 13.80 -0.96 -0.22
C LYS A 166 13.98 -0.48 1.22
N ASP A 167 13.68 -1.32 2.20
CA ASP A 167 13.68 -1.02 3.64
C ASP A 167 12.89 0.28 3.96
N HIS A 168 11.83 0.61 3.19
CA HIS A 168 11.08 1.85 3.35
C HIS A 168 10.47 2.03 4.75
N PRO A 169 9.87 1.00 5.40
CA PRO A 169 9.40 1.14 6.78
C PRO A 169 10.54 1.48 7.75
N ALA A 170 11.72 0.86 7.61
CA ALA A 170 12.87 1.14 8.45
C ALA A 170 13.48 2.53 8.20
N ARG A 171 13.51 2.99 6.94
CA ARG A 171 13.95 4.33 6.54
C ARG A 171 12.97 5.41 7.02
N GLY A 172 11.67 5.19 6.84
CA GLY A 172 10.60 6.10 7.26
C GLY A 172 10.56 6.27 8.78
N MET A 173 10.57 5.15 9.52
CA MET A 173 10.63 5.18 10.99
C MET A 173 11.84 5.97 11.49
N LYS A 174 13.05 5.69 10.97
CA LYS A 174 14.29 6.40 11.34
C LYS A 174 14.23 7.91 11.11
N ARG A 175 13.52 8.37 10.07
CA ARG A 175 13.29 9.81 9.82
C ARG A 175 12.33 10.42 10.83
N SER A 176 11.32 9.67 11.27
CA SER A 176 10.30 10.13 12.21
C SER A 176 10.79 10.19 13.66
N LEU A 177 11.93 9.56 13.99
CA LEU A 177 12.61 9.65 15.30
C LEU A 177 13.20 11.05 15.63
N GLY A 178 12.75 12.09 14.95
CA GLY A 178 13.04 13.48 15.30
C GLY A 178 12.40 13.88 16.64
N PRO A 179 12.61 15.14 17.09
CA PRO A 179 12.25 15.58 18.45
C PRO A 179 10.78 15.40 18.85
N ALA A 180 9.85 15.24 17.90
CA ALA A 180 8.43 15.07 18.16
C ALA A 180 8.07 13.69 18.75
N ILE A 181 8.61 12.59 18.20
CA ILE A 181 8.31 11.23 18.71
C ILE A 181 8.82 11.03 20.15
N LEU A 182 9.86 11.78 20.54
CA LEU A 182 10.36 11.80 21.91
C LEU A 182 9.37 12.37 22.95
N ALA A 183 8.34 13.10 22.49
CA ALA A 183 7.32 13.73 23.33
C ALA A 183 5.96 13.01 23.28
N SER A 184 5.66 12.25 22.21
CA SER A 184 4.39 11.53 22.06
C SER A 184 4.43 10.15 22.72
N ALA A 185 3.65 10.00 23.79
CA ALA A 185 3.64 8.81 24.65
C ALA A 185 3.50 7.46 23.91
N THR A 186 4.46 6.56 24.15
CA THR A 186 4.29 5.09 24.18
C THR A 186 5.53 4.43 24.77
N GLY A 187 6.73 4.95 24.48
CA GLY A 187 7.99 4.52 25.11
C GLY A 187 8.51 3.14 24.68
N THR A 188 7.87 2.51 23.70
CA THR A 188 8.16 1.15 23.20
C THR A 188 8.24 1.15 21.67
N VAL A 189 9.01 0.22 21.11
CA VAL A 189 9.20 0.13 19.65
C VAL A 189 7.97 -0.42 18.94
N LEU A 190 7.21 -1.33 19.56
CA LEU A 190 5.89 -1.74 19.04
C LEU A 190 4.90 -0.55 19.03
N GLY A 191 4.97 0.36 19.99
CA GLY A 191 4.21 1.61 19.99
C GLY A 191 4.59 2.53 18.83
N ALA A 192 5.90 2.68 18.57
CA ALA A 192 6.40 3.42 17.42
C ALA A 192 5.99 2.77 16.08
N ILE A 193 6.07 1.44 15.95
CA ILE A 193 5.59 0.68 14.77
C ILE A 193 4.08 0.86 14.57
N ALA A 194 3.29 0.72 15.63
CA ALA A 194 1.84 0.92 15.58
C ALA A 194 1.47 2.34 15.12
N ALA A 195 2.13 3.37 15.67
CA ALA A 195 1.93 4.75 15.25
C ALA A 195 2.40 4.99 13.81
N ASN A 196 3.51 4.36 13.38
CA ASN A 196 4.04 4.47 12.03
C ASN A 196 3.05 3.96 10.98
N ILE A 197 2.51 2.75 11.19
CA ILE A 197 1.49 2.13 10.33
C ILE A 197 0.22 3.00 10.27
N TRP A 198 -0.28 3.48 11.42
CA TRP A 198 -1.53 4.26 11.49
C TRP A 198 -1.42 5.72 11.02
N SER A 199 -0.23 6.22 10.66
CA SER A 199 -0.05 7.62 10.26
C SER A 199 1.03 7.87 9.20
N GLY A 200 1.44 6.81 8.47
CA GLY A 200 2.43 6.84 7.38
C GLY A 200 3.78 7.48 7.71
N GLN A 201 4.10 7.68 9.00
CA GLN A 201 5.03 8.72 9.40
C GLN A 201 6.45 8.49 8.87
N GLY A 202 6.88 9.32 7.93
CA GLY A 202 8.24 9.32 7.38
C GLY A 202 8.42 8.54 6.07
N LEU A 203 7.38 7.85 5.59
CA LEU A 203 7.25 7.58 4.15
C LEU A 203 7.15 8.92 3.40
N THR A 204 7.52 8.93 2.13
CA THR A 204 7.59 10.17 1.33
C THR A 204 7.39 9.91 -0.14
N LYS A 205 6.81 10.89 -0.86
CA LYS A 205 6.54 10.84 -2.32
C LYS A 205 7.58 10.13 -3.20
N PRO A 206 8.92 10.27 -3.00
CA PRO A 206 9.90 9.51 -3.79
C PRO A 206 9.91 8.00 -3.49
N MET A 207 9.68 7.60 -2.24
CA MET A 207 9.54 6.19 -1.82
C MET A 207 8.26 5.57 -2.41
N GLU A 208 7.17 6.35 -2.49
CA GLU A 208 5.92 5.95 -3.14
C GLU A 208 6.14 5.64 -4.62
N TRP A 209 6.80 6.55 -5.33
CA TRP A 209 7.12 6.35 -6.75
C TRP A 209 8.13 5.22 -6.96
N GLU A 210 9.10 5.04 -6.06
CA GLU A 210 10.01 3.89 -6.08
C GLU A 210 9.21 2.58 -5.93
N ALA A 211 8.30 2.49 -4.96
CA ALA A 211 7.45 1.31 -4.74
C ALA A 211 6.39 1.08 -5.85
N ASP A 212 5.78 2.13 -6.42
CA ASP A 212 4.88 2.03 -7.58
C ASP A 212 5.63 1.53 -8.83
N ASN A 213 6.85 2.05 -9.06
CA ASN A 213 7.65 1.63 -10.20
C ASN A 213 8.04 0.15 -10.09
N LEU A 214 8.48 -0.27 -8.89
CA LEU A 214 8.78 -1.67 -8.56
C LEU A 214 7.54 -2.56 -8.67
N ALA A 215 6.36 -2.14 -8.20
CA ALA A 215 5.13 -2.91 -8.32
C ALA A 215 4.78 -3.23 -9.78
N PHE A 216 4.93 -2.26 -10.70
CA PHE A 216 4.78 -2.53 -12.13
C PHE A 216 5.83 -3.52 -12.65
N ASP A 217 7.08 -3.36 -12.23
CA ASP A 217 8.19 -4.17 -12.71
C ASP A 217 8.06 -5.62 -12.17
N TYR A 218 7.53 -5.82 -10.96
CA TYR A 218 7.20 -7.14 -10.39
C TYR A 218 5.98 -7.77 -11.09
N ILE A 219 4.86 -7.04 -11.21
CA ILE A 219 3.64 -7.57 -11.84
C ILE A 219 3.90 -7.95 -13.31
N SER A 220 4.64 -7.12 -14.07
CA SER A 220 4.98 -7.40 -15.48
C SER A 220 6.02 -8.52 -15.71
N HIS A 221 6.46 -9.18 -14.63
CA HIS A 221 7.26 -10.43 -14.63
C HIS A 221 6.58 -11.55 -13.82
N SER A 222 5.32 -11.36 -13.42
CA SER A 222 4.46 -12.35 -12.77
C SER A 222 3.40 -12.90 -13.76
N PRO A 223 2.56 -13.87 -13.38
CA PRO A 223 1.43 -14.32 -14.18
C PRO A 223 0.25 -13.33 -14.27
N TYR A 224 0.24 -12.27 -13.45
CA TYR A 224 -0.88 -11.32 -13.33
C TYR A 224 -0.92 -10.31 -14.48
N ASN A 225 -2.11 -9.84 -14.85
CA ASN A 225 -2.27 -8.86 -15.93
C ASN A 225 -1.63 -7.51 -15.51
N PRO A 226 -0.63 -6.97 -16.25
CA PRO A 226 -0.02 -5.69 -15.91
C PRO A 226 -1.00 -4.52 -15.98
N GLY A 227 -2.14 -4.71 -16.67
CA GLY A 227 -3.27 -3.78 -16.71
C GLY A 227 -3.91 -3.51 -15.35
N ALA A 228 -3.86 -4.49 -14.44
CA ALA A 228 -4.35 -4.34 -13.06
C ALA A 228 -3.66 -3.18 -12.33
N THR A 229 -2.41 -2.87 -12.68
CA THR A 229 -1.64 -1.77 -12.06
C THR A 229 -2.31 -0.41 -12.23
N ALA A 230 -3.00 -0.18 -13.36
CA ALA A 230 -3.83 1.01 -13.56
C ALA A 230 -5.30 0.77 -13.15
N ALA A 231 -5.82 -0.45 -13.34
CA ALA A 231 -7.21 -0.78 -13.02
C ALA A 231 -7.54 -0.59 -11.52
N VAL A 232 -6.66 -1.03 -10.61
CA VAL A 232 -6.90 -0.90 -9.16
C VAL A 232 -7.07 0.56 -8.73
N TRP A 233 -6.28 1.47 -9.30
CA TRP A 233 -6.42 2.92 -9.04
C TRP A 233 -7.65 3.52 -9.71
N GLN A 234 -8.09 2.96 -10.84
CA GLN A 234 -9.37 3.33 -11.44
C GLN A 234 -10.55 2.90 -10.55
N ARG A 235 -10.56 1.67 -10.02
CA ARG A 235 -11.61 1.25 -9.07
C ARG A 235 -11.63 2.12 -7.82
N VAL A 236 -10.47 2.45 -7.23
CA VAL A 236 -10.40 3.35 -6.06
C VAL A 236 -10.99 4.73 -6.37
N ILE A 237 -10.76 5.27 -7.57
CA ILE A 237 -11.39 6.52 -8.04
C ILE A 237 -12.91 6.36 -8.21
N ASP A 238 -13.36 5.22 -8.73
CA ASP A 238 -14.79 4.95 -8.99
C ASP A 238 -15.58 4.65 -7.69
N MET A 239 -14.92 4.17 -6.63
CA MET A 239 -15.52 3.91 -5.31
C MET A 239 -15.53 5.16 -4.40
N ASP A 240 -14.37 5.75 -4.11
CA ASP A 240 -14.20 6.81 -3.11
C ASP A 240 -13.79 8.18 -3.71
N GLY A 241 -13.62 8.28 -5.03
CA GLY A 241 -13.18 9.49 -5.72
C GLY A 241 -11.66 9.69 -5.78
N ASN A 242 -11.23 10.73 -6.50
CA ASN A 242 -9.80 11.07 -6.60
C ASN A 242 -9.33 11.81 -5.32
N ASN A 243 -8.27 11.31 -4.68
CA ASN A 243 -7.77 11.74 -3.36
C ASN A 243 -8.68 11.32 -2.17
N SER A 244 -9.36 10.18 -2.32
CA SER A 244 -10.04 9.45 -1.25
C SER A 244 -9.18 9.27 0.00
N ALA A 245 -9.53 9.95 1.10
CA ALA A 245 -8.75 9.85 2.34
C ALA A 245 -8.67 8.40 2.87
N ASN A 246 -9.73 7.61 2.73
CA ASN A 246 -9.80 6.24 3.23
C ASN A 246 -8.68 5.35 2.64
N VAL A 247 -8.70 5.10 1.33
CA VAL A 247 -7.67 4.25 0.69
C VAL A 247 -6.25 4.84 0.83
N VAL A 248 -6.10 6.15 0.61
CA VAL A 248 -4.76 6.79 0.57
C VAL A 248 -4.13 6.89 1.96
N SER A 249 -4.87 7.32 3.00
CA SER A 249 -4.30 7.40 4.35
C SER A 249 -4.02 6.03 4.98
N ILE A 250 -4.53 4.95 4.40
CA ILE A 250 -4.40 3.61 4.94
C ILE A 250 -3.25 2.84 4.26
N MET A 251 -3.09 2.95 2.93
CA MET A 251 -1.95 2.37 2.21
C MET A 251 -0.68 3.22 2.25
N SER A 252 -0.78 4.54 2.52
CA SER A 252 0.38 5.43 2.34
C SER A 252 0.53 6.50 3.43
N GLY A 253 -0.57 6.98 4.00
CA GLY A 253 -0.61 7.52 5.37
C GLY A 253 -0.08 8.92 5.66
N ALA A 254 0.67 9.59 4.77
CA ALA A 254 1.05 11.00 4.97
C ALA A 254 0.29 11.97 4.04
N ALA A 255 0.54 13.27 4.21
CA ALA A 255 -0.16 14.35 3.50
C ALA A 255 0.46 14.75 2.14
N ASP A 256 1.56 14.12 1.71
CA ASP A 256 2.30 14.48 0.47
C ASP A 256 2.47 13.28 -0.49
N HIS A 257 1.41 12.52 -0.74
CA HIS A 257 1.43 11.38 -1.66
C HIS A 257 0.99 11.76 -3.08
N PRO A 258 1.23 10.92 -4.11
CA PRO A 258 0.62 11.09 -5.42
C PRO A 258 -0.91 10.88 -5.34
N SER A 259 -1.69 11.58 -6.17
CA SER A 259 -3.14 11.34 -6.27
C SER A 259 -3.45 9.98 -6.91
N ASN A 260 -4.62 9.41 -6.63
CA ASN A 260 -5.08 8.15 -7.24
C ASN A 260 -4.96 8.22 -8.78
N ALA A 261 -5.40 9.34 -9.38
CA ALA A 261 -5.26 9.59 -10.81
C ALA A 261 -3.78 9.65 -11.25
N SER A 262 -2.91 10.30 -10.48
CA SER A 262 -1.47 10.34 -10.79
C SER A 262 -0.82 8.95 -10.79
N ARG A 263 -1.19 8.07 -9.85
CA ARG A 263 -0.70 6.68 -9.79
C ARG A 263 -1.20 5.91 -11.01
N ARG A 264 -2.52 5.89 -11.25
CA ARG A 264 -3.17 5.31 -12.44
C ARG A 264 -2.51 5.75 -13.74
N ASP A 265 -2.27 7.05 -13.91
CA ASP A 265 -1.74 7.62 -15.16
C ASP A 265 -0.24 7.30 -15.35
N ASN A 266 0.54 7.16 -14.26
CA ASN A 266 1.91 6.64 -14.32
C ASN A 266 1.93 5.16 -14.78
N TYR A 267 1.04 4.33 -14.24
CA TYR A 267 0.90 2.94 -14.67
C TYR A 267 0.40 2.82 -16.12
N ALA A 268 -0.58 3.63 -16.54
CA ALA A 268 -1.04 3.70 -17.93
C ALA A 268 0.08 4.15 -18.89
N LYS A 269 0.96 5.06 -18.46
CA LYS A 269 2.17 5.43 -19.21
C LYS A 269 3.16 4.26 -19.31
N LYS A 270 3.47 3.58 -18.20
CA LYS A 270 4.32 2.36 -18.19
C LYS A 270 3.76 1.25 -19.09
N LEU A 271 2.44 1.04 -19.12
CA LEU A 271 1.76 0.14 -20.05
C LEU A 271 1.90 0.58 -21.52
N THR A 272 1.80 1.88 -21.78
CA THR A 272 2.03 2.46 -23.12
C THR A 272 3.47 2.19 -23.56
N GLU A 273 4.45 2.41 -22.69
CA GLU A 273 5.87 2.16 -22.93
C GLU A 273 6.17 0.66 -23.15
N MET A 274 5.60 -0.22 -22.31
CA MET A 274 5.68 -1.69 -22.43
C MET A 274 5.14 -2.20 -23.78
N SER A 275 4.11 -1.55 -24.33
CA SER A 275 3.59 -1.87 -25.67
C SER A 275 4.44 -1.35 -26.84
N GLY A 276 5.56 -0.66 -26.58
CA GLY A 276 6.34 0.04 -27.62
C GLY A 276 5.66 1.32 -28.12
N GLY A 277 4.86 1.98 -27.28
CA GLY A 277 4.10 3.19 -27.65
C GLY A 277 2.85 2.91 -28.51
N LYS A 278 2.36 1.67 -28.51
CA LYS A 278 1.29 1.19 -29.41
C LYS A 278 -0.11 1.31 -28.83
N VAL A 279 -0.27 1.02 -27.56
CA VAL A 279 -1.57 0.88 -26.87
C VAL A 279 -1.76 2.02 -25.88
N THR A 280 -2.94 2.62 -25.87
CA THR A 280 -3.31 3.72 -24.95
C THR A 280 -4.78 3.63 -24.56
N VAL A 281 -5.14 4.01 -23.33
CA VAL A 281 -6.54 4.20 -22.90
C VAL A 281 -6.84 5.69 -22.76
N ASN A 282 -8.04 6.09 -23.21
CA ASN A 282 -8.57 7.44 -23.01
C ASN A 282 -10.08 7.34 -22.78
N ASN A 283 -10.59 7.91 -21.68
CA ASN A 283 -12.01 7.90 -21.29
C ASN A 283 -12.69 6.51 -21.35
N GLY A 284 -11.96 5.46 -20.93
CA GLY A 284 -12.42 4.07 -20.98
C GLY A 284 -12.42 3.41 -22.36
N THR A 285 -11.99 4.10 -23.41
CA THR A 285 -11.78 3.52 -24.74
C THR A 285 -10.31 3.15 -24.93
N VAL A 286 -10.07 1.92 -25.41
CA VAL A 286 -8.76 1.38 -25.77
C VAL A 286 -8.44 1.76 -27.22
N TYR A 287 -7.23 2.26 -27.45
CA TYR A 287 -6.70 2.62 -28.78
C TYR A 287 -5.41 1.86 -29.07
N ILE A 288 -5.21 1.50 -30.34
CA ILE A 288 -4.02 0.79 -30.86
C ILE A 288 -3.55 1.53 -32.11
N ASN A 289 -2.26 1.92 -32.17
CA ASN A 289 -1.72 2.81 -33.20
C ASN A 289 -2.56 4.10 -33.39
N LYS A 290 -3.14 4.62 -32.31
CA LYS A 290 -4.10 5.75 -32.29
C LYS A 290 -5.45 5.51 -33.01
N LYS A 291 -5.70 4.30 -33.53
CA LYS A 291 -7.02 3.87 -34.00
C LYS A 291 -7.81 3.31 -32.82
N GLU A 292 -9.12 3.52 -32.81
CA GLU A 292 -10.00 2.95 -31.79
C GLU A 292 -10.03 1.42 -31.87
N PHE A 293 -10.08 0.74 -30.73
CA PHE A 293 -10.27 -0.71 -30.62
C PHE A 293 -11.61 -1.06 -29.96
N VAL A 294 -11.76 -0.77 -28.67
CA VAL A 294 -12.95 -1.16 -27.88
C VAL A 294 -13.15 -0.23 -26.69
N THR A 295 -14.41 0.09 -26.40
CA THR A 295 -14.88 0.63 -25.11
C THR A 295 -15.62 -0.50 -24.40
N PRO A 296 -14.97 -1.25 -23.48
CA PRO A 296 -15.58 -2.45 -22.89
C PRO A 296 -16.75 -2.08 -21.97
N ALA A 297 -17.85 -2.83 -22.04
CA ALA A 297 -19.03 -2.64 -21.17
C ALA A 297 -18.70 -2.93 -19.69
N PRO A 298 -19.32 -2.25 -18.70
CA PRO A 298 -19.07 -2.55 -17.28
C PRO A 298 -19.51 -3.99 -16.93
N ALA A 299 -18.72 -4.71 -16.13
CA ALA A 299 -18.97 -6.12 -15.81
C ALA A 299 -18.26 -6.58 -14.53
N ASN A 300 -18.81 -7.57 -13.82
CA ASN A 300 -18.21 -8.19 -12.62
C ASN A 300 -17.83 -7.16 -11.52
N GLY A 301 -18.64 -6.10 -11.37
CA GLY A 301 -18.37 -4.98 -10.45
C GLY A 301 -17.40 -3.93 -10.98
N MET A 302 -16.70 -4.21 -12.09
CA MET A 302 -15.71 -3.32 -12.71
C MET A 302 -16.38 -2.29 -13.64
N THR A 303 -15.88 -1.06 -13.64
CA THR A 303 -16.35 -0.04 -14.59
C THR A 303 -15.81 -0.28 -16.01
N SER A 304 -16.37 0.43 -17.00
CA SER A 304 -15.84 0.43 -18.38
C SER A 304 -14.39 0.91 -18.42
N ALA A 305 -14.05 1.97 -17.67
CA ALA A 305 -12.70 2.50 -17.58
C ALA A 305 -11.73 1.51 -16.93
N GLU A 306 -12.18 0.82 -15.89
CA GLU A 306 -11.42 -0.21 -15.19
C GLU A 306 -11.11 -1.42 -16.09
N ARG A 307 -12.12 -1.98 -16.78
CA ARG A 307 -11.92 -3.05 -17.78
C ARG A 307 -10.97 -2.61 -18.90
N ALA A 308 -11.03 -1.35 -19.34
CA ALA A 308 -10.15 -0.84 -20.40
C ALA A 308 -8.66 -0.94 -20.02
N TYR A 309 -8.31 -0.78 -18.74
CA TYR A 309 -6.93 -0.99 -18.28
C TYR A 309 -6.51 -2.47 -18.30
N PHE A 310 -7.38 -3.42 -17.95
CA PHE A 310 -7.09 -4.86 -18.13
C PHE A 310 -6.86 -5.22 -19.61
N VAL A 311 -7.67 -4.68 -20.53
CA VAL A 311 -7.47 -4.89 -21.98
C VAL A 311 -6.17 -4.25 -22.47
N MET A 312 -5.84 -3.05 -21.99
CA MET A 312 -4.57 -2.37 -22.26
C MET A 312 -3.36 -3.19 -21.78
N GLY A 313 -3.46 -3.80 -20.59
CA GLY A 313 -2.42 -4.66 -20.04
C GLY A 313 -2.18 -5.92 -20.86
N ASN A 314 -3.25 -6.62 -21.22
CA ASN A 314 -3.17 -7.79 -22.10
C ASN A 314 -2.56 -7.45 -23.47
N LEU A 315 -2.95 -6.33 -24.08
CA LEU A 315 -2.35 -5.86 -25.34
C LEU A 315 -0.86 -5.49 -25.15
N ALA A 316 -0.51 -4.79 -24.07
CA ALA A 316 0.89 -4.46 -23.77
C ALA A 316 1.75 -5.72 -23.57
N ALA A 317 1.21 -6.77 -22.95
CA ALA A 317 1.85 -8.09 -22.85
C ALA A 317 1.98 -8.76 -24.24
N ALA A 318 0.94 -8.72 -25.08
CA ALA A 318 0.99 -9.25 -26.45
C ALA A 318 2.04 -8.54 -27.33
N TYR A 319 2.25 -7.24 -27.17
CA TYR A 319 3.34 -6.50 -27.83
C TYR A 319 4.71 -6.83 -27.24
N LYS A 320 4.89 -6.80 -25.90
CA LYS A 320 6.15 -7.16 -25.21
C LYS A 320 6.64 -8.56 -25.61
N ASN A 321 5.72 -9.53 -25.70
CA ASN A 321 6.01 -10.93 -25.96
C ASN A 321 5.96 -11.31 -27.46
N GLY A 322 5.82 -10.33 -28.36
CA GLY A 322 5.84 -10.53 -29.82
C GLY A 322 4.57 -11.19 -30.42
N HIS A 323 3.59 -11.57 -29.60
CA HIS A 323 2.33 -12.17 -30.06
C HIS A 323 1.52 -11.26 -30.99
N ALA A 324 1.72 -9.94 -30.95
CA ALA A 324 1.12 -8.98 -31.87
C ALA A 324 1.47 -9.19 -33.36
N ALA A 325 2.51 -9.98 -33.67
CA ALA A 325 2.84 -10.39 -35.03
C ALA A 325 1.95 -11.54 -35.57
N ALA A 326 1.25 -12.27 -34.70
CA ALA A 326 0.27 -13.28 -35.08
C ALA A 326 -1.10 -12.66 -35.35
N ASP A 327 -2.01 -13.42 -35.96
CA ASP A 327 -3.39 -12.98 -36.14
C ASP A 327 -4.22 -13.13 -34.87
N ALA A 328 -5.10 -12.15 -34.66
CA ALA A 328 -6.13 -12.19 -33.65
C ALA A 328 -7.27 -13.09 -34.12
N TYR A 329 -7.86 -13.82 -33.18
CA TYR A 329 -8.98 -14.72 -33.43
C TYR A 329 -9.93 -14.74 -32.21
N ALA A 330 -11.11 -15.31 -32.38
CA ALA A 330 -12.05 -15.56 -31.29
C ALA A 330 -11.93 -17.00 -30.81
N ASP A 331 -11.73 -17.19 -29.50
CA ASP A 331 -11.88 -18.46 -28.80
C ASP A 331 -13.10 -18.37 -27.87
N GLY A 332 -14.23 -18.92 -28.32
CA GLY A 332 -15.53 -18.68 -27.71
C GLY A 332 -15.88 -17.18 -27.67
N SER A 333 -16.01 -16.62 -26.46
CA SER A 333 -16.21 -15.19 -26.23
C SER A 333 -14.91 -14.42 -25.98
N THR A 334 -13.73 -15.04 -26.05
CA THR A 334 -12.44 -14.37 -25.80
C THR A 334 -11.74 -13.99 -27.10
N VAL A 335 -11.32 -12.73 -27.21
CA VAL A 335 -10.39 -12.29 -28.25
C VAL A 335 -8.98 -12.72 -27.85
N MET A 336 -8.35 -13.52 -28.68
CA MET A 336 -6.95 -13.92 -28.58
C MET A 336 -6.11 -13.09 -29.55
N LEU A 337 -4.85 -12.81 -29.20
CA LEU A 337 -3.83 -12.26 -30.10
C LEU A 337 -2.58 -13.13 -29.96
N GLY A 338 -2.35 -14.02 -30.93
CA GLY A 338 -1.46 -15.16 -30.71
C GLY A 338 -1.93 -15.98 -29.51
N ALA A 339 -1.02 -16.28 -28.57
CA ALA A 339 -1.36 -17.01 -27.35
C ALA A 339 -1.94 -16.14 -26.21
N GLN A 340 -1.96 -14.81 -26.36
CA GLN A 340 -2.38 -13.90 -25.30
C GLN A 340 -3.89 -13.62 -25.37
N PRO A 341 -4.68 -13.91 -24.32
CA PRO A 341 -6.05 -13.39 -24.22
C PRO A 341 -6.04 -11.88 -24.05
N ILE A 342 -6.91 -11.18 -24.79
CA ILE A 342 -7.03 -9.72 -24.83
C ILE A 342 -8.25 -9.23 -24.05
N ILE A 343 -9.43 -9.74 -24.39
CA ILE A 343 -10.70 -9.42 -23.73
C ILE A 343 -11.65 -10.62 -23.85
N THR A 344 -12.26 -11.03 -22.75
CA THR A 344 -13.46 -11.88 -22.78
C THR A 344 -14.68 -10.97 -22.86
N ALA A 345 -15.44 -11.11 -23.95
CA ALA A 345 -16.62 -10.33 -24.24
C ALA A 345 -17.79 -10.73 -23.32
N VAL A 346 -18.51 -9.72 -22.83
CA VAL A 346 -19.73 -9.86 -22.01
C VAL A 346 -20.95 -9.26 -22.71
N GLU A 347 -22.11 -9.30 -22.07
CA GLU A 347 -23.28 -8.53 -22.54
C GLU A 347 -22.95 -7.03 -22.64
N GLY A 348 -23.26 -6.43 -23.79
CA GLY A 348 -22.94 -5.04 -24.10
C GLY A 348 -21.59 -4.82 -24.81
N ASP A 349 -20.67 -5.80 -24.77
CA ASP A 349 -19.50 -5.79 -25.67
C ASP A 349 -19.92 -6.15 -27.11
N ARG A 350 -19.07 -5.84 -28.09
CA ARG A 350 -19.15 -6.44 -29.42
C ARG A 350 -18.74 -7.90 -29.38
N SER A 351 -19.07 -8.68 -30.42
CA SER A 351 -18.66 -10.08 -30.47
C SER A 351 -17.13 -10.20 -30.52
N ALA A 352 -16.59 -11.28 -29.93
CA ALA A 352 -15.16 -11.56 -29.98
C ALA A 352 -14.64 -11.69 -31.43
N ALA A 353 -15.48 -12.19 -32.35
CA ALA A 353 -15.17 -12.22 -33.77
C ALA A 353 -15.00 -10.79 -34.33
N ASP A 354 -15.98 -9.91 -34.16
CA ASP A 354 -15.90 -8.51 -34.65
C ASP A 354 -14.71 -7.74 -34.06
N MET A 355 -14.33 -8.04 -32.82
CA MET A 355 -13.19 -7.41 -32.16
C MET A 355 -11.86 -7.97 -32.66
N ALA A 356 -11.70 -9.29 -32.81
CA ALA A 356 -10.52 -9.89 -33.43
C ALA A 356 -10.33 -9.38 -34.88
N ASP A 357 -11.42 -9.29 -35.62
CA ASP A 357 -11.45 -8.82 -37.01
C ASP A 357 -11.08 -7.34 -37.13
N GLN A 358 -11.38 -6.52 -36.12
CA GLN A 358 -10.89 -5.13 -36.01
C GLN A 358 -9.43 -5.07 -35.57
N LEU A 359 -9.03 -5.89 -34.58
CA LEU A 359 -7.66 -5.93 -34.04
C LEU A 359 -6.64 -6.20 -35.16
N ASN A 360 -6.95 -7.14 -36.06
CA ASN A 360 -6.15 -7.42 -37.26
C ASN A 360 -6.04 -6.25 -38.25
N LYS A 361 -6.96 -5.28 -38.23
CA LYS A 361 -6.96 -4.08 -39.09
C LYS A 361 -6.26 -2.86 -38.45
N ILE A 362 -5.87 -2.95 -37.17
CA ILE A 362 -5.35 -1.81 -36.39
C ILE A 362 -4.03 -2.04 -35.64
N LYS A 363 -3.59 -3.29 -35.45
CA LYS A 363 -2.31 -3.65 -34.81
C LYS A 363 -1.06 -3.14 -35.56
#